data_AF-A0A2C5WZC6-F1
#
_entry.id   AF-A0A2C5WZC6-F1
#
_cell.length_a   1.000
_cell.length_b   1.000
_cell.length_c   1.000
_cell.angle_alpha   90.00
_cell.angle_beta   90.00
_cell.angle_gamma   90.00
#
_symmetry.space_group_name_H-M   'P 1'
#
loop_
_entity.id
_entity.type
_entity.pdbx_description
1 polymer ?
#
loop_
_entity_poly.entity_id
_entity_poly.type
_entity_poly.pdbx_seq_one_letter_code
_entity_poly.pdbx_strand_id
1 'polypeptide(L)'
;MIFIAANSKVPVSKVHDHVVDPKTQKRCIVMDYIPGINLEELLPSLTLTEKKTISKRIKDAIDELRRIPAQGYLGSLTRAPYADGVLSTPDDNPLISGALPTSTIPFFSYDSGSQIVQM
;
A
#
# COMPACT_ATOMS: atom_id res chain seq x y z
N MET A 1 -6.16 -0.45 6.36
CA MET A 1 -5.49 0.30 7.45
C MET A 1 -5.43 -0.45 8.79
N ILE A 2 -6.41 -1.29 9.15
CA ILE A 2 -6.46 -1.99 10.46
C ILE A 2 -5.14 -2.69 10.82
N PHE A 3 -4.53 -3.43 9.88
CA PHE A 3 -3.26 -4.11 10.10
C PHE A 3 -2.11 -3.16 10.42
N ILE A 4 -1.99 -2.04 9.69
CA ILE A 4 -0.94 -1.04 9.93
C ILE A 4 -1.13 -0.38 11.31
N ALA A 5 -2.36 -0.04 11.69
CA ALA A 5 -2.68 0.53 13.00
C ALA A 5 -2.32 -0.41 14.16
N ALA A 6 -2.47 -1.72 13.96
CA ALA A 6 -2.15 -2.73 14.98
C ALA A 6 -0.65 -3.06 15.08
N ASN A 7 0.14 -2.80 14.02
CA ASN A 7 1.53 -3.25 13.91
C ASN A 7 2.55 -2.11 13.75
N SER A 8 2.13 -0.85 13.85
CA SER A 8 3.02 0.31 13.81
C SER A 8 2.49 1.45 14.66
N LYS A 9 3.36 2.39 15.02
CA LYS A 9 3.01 3.66 15.67
C LYS A 9 2.77 4.78 14.65
N VAL A 10 2.83 4.47 13.35
CA VAL A 10 2.54 5.45 12.31
C VAL A 10 1.06 5.84 12.41
N PRO A 11 0.76 7.14 12.52
CA PRO A 11 -0.62 7.59 12.60
C PRO A 11 -1.33 7.27 11.28
N VAL A 12 -2.42 6.50 11.38
CA VAL A 12 -3.28 6.12 10.25
C VAL A 12 -4.75 6.29 10.66
N SER A 13 -5.63 6.57 9.70
CA SER A 13 -7.06 6.67 9.98
C SER A 13 -7.62 5.35 10.51
N LYS A 14 -8.39 5.43 11.61
CA LYS A 14 -9.09 4.26 12.14
C LYS A 14 -10.25 3.92 11.22
N VAL A 15 -10.34 2.65 10.83
CA VAL A 15 -11.47 2.13 10.05
C VAL A 15 -12.58 1.74 11.01
N HIS A 16 -13.80 2.19 10.72
CA HIS A 16 -14.99 1.89 11.52
C HIS A 16 -15.88 0.85 10.85
N ASP A 17 -16.09 0.97 9.54
CA ASP A 17 -16.98 0.10 8.79
C ASP A 17 -16.65 0.09 7.29
N HIS A 18 -17.39 -0.69 6.52
CA HIS A 18 -17.41 -0.66 5.08
C HIS A 18 -18.84 -0.71 4.55
N VAL A 19 -19.09 -0.02 3.45
CA VAL A 19 -20.41 0.04 2.81
C VAL A 19 -20.27 -0.22 1.31
N VAL A 20 -21.31 -0.75 0.69
CA VAL A 20 -21.38 -0.83 -0.78
C VAL A 20 -22.18 0.37 -1.26
N ASP A 21 -21.57 1.23 -2.07
CA ASP A 21 -22.27 2.34 -2.69
C ASP A 21 -23.34 1.77 -3.64
N PRO A 22 -24.64 2.03 -3.41
CA PRO A 22 -25.71 1.45 -4.22
C PRO A 22 -25.67 1.88 -5.68
N LYS A 23 -25.08 3.04 -6.01
CA LYS A 23 -25.01 3.55 -7.38
C LYS A 23 -23.88 2.91 -8.17
N THR A 24 -22.69 2.83 -7.57
CA THR A 24 -21.50 2.35 -8.25
C THR A 24 -21.22 0.87 -8.00
N GLN A 25 -21.91 0.27 -7.03
CA GLN A 25 -21.66 -1.08 -6.51
C GLN A 25 -20.23 -1.27 -5.96
N LYS A 26 -19.51 -0.17 -5.71
CA LYS A 26 -18.15 -0.21 -5.17
C LYS A 26 -18.16 -0.29 -3.65
N ARG A 27 -17.22 -1.05 -3.10
CA ARG A 27 -17.01 -1.14 -1.66
C ARG A 27 -16.21 0.07 -1.18
N CYS A 28 -16.80 0.86 -0.30
CA CYS A 28 -16.19 2.01 0.34
C CYS A 28 -15.82 1.68 1.79
N ILE A 29 -14.76 2.31 2.30
CA ILE A 29 -14.33 2.16 3.69
C ILE A 29 -14.70 3.45 4.45
N VAL A 30 -15.37 3.30 5.58
CA VAL A 30 -15.69 4.40 6.50
C VAL A 30 -14.58 4.50 7.55
N MET A 31 -13.95 5.67 7.65
CA MET A 31 -12.79 5.87 8.53
C MET A 31 -12.76 7.27 9.15
N ASP A 32 -11.94 7.43 10.19
CA ASP A 32 -11.70 8.73 10.83
C ASP A 32 -11.21 9.78 9.82
N TYR A 33 -11.80 10.97 9.90
CA TYR A 33 -11.27 12.15 9.27
C TYR A 33 -10.09 12.69 10.10
N ILE A 34 -8.91 12.75 9.49
CA ILE A 34 -7.73 13.35 10.10
C ILE A 34 -7.62 14.79 9.58
N PRO A 35 -7.86 15.82 10.41
CA PRO A 35 -7.67 17.20 9.98
C PRO A 35 -6.19 17.45 9.70
N GLY A 36 -5.91 18.12 8.59
CA GLY A 36 -4.55 18.43 8.17
C GLY A 36 -4.51 19.31 6.95
N ILE A 37 -3.32 19.84 6.66
CA ILE A 37 -3.02 20.60 5.46
C ILE A 37 -2.17 19.71 4.57
N ASN A 38 -2.46 19.71 3.26
CA ASN A 38 -1.67 18.96 2.31
C ASN A 38 -0.22 19.46 2.33
N LEU A 39 0.72 18.51 2.33
CA LEU A 39 2.13 18.87 2.35
C LEU A 39 2.53 19.67 1.11
N GLU A 40 1.92 19.40 -0.05
CA GLU A 40 2.10 20.16 -1.28
C GLU A 40 1.76 21.65 -1.12
N GLU A 41 0.64 21.95 -0.47
CA GLU A 41 0.20 23.32 -0.17
C GLU A 41 1.11 23.99 0.87
N LEU A 42 1.53 23.22 1.88
CA LEU A 42 2.34 23.74 2.98
C LEU A 42 3.80 23.98 2.54
N LEU A 43 4.37 23.13 1.69
CA LEU A 43 5.79 23.08 1.32
C LEU A 43 6.42 24.43 0.91
N PRO A 44 5.76 25.28 0.10
CA PRO A 44 6.30 26.58 -0.28
C PRO A 44 6.48 27.54 0.91
N SER A 45 5.61 27.45 1.92
CA SER A 45 5.60 28.35 3.08
C SER A 45 6.60 27.97 4.18
N LEU A 46 7.16 26.75 4.13
CA LEU A 46 8.03 26.22 5.18
C LEU A 46 9.46 26.77 5.11
N THR A 47 10.01 27.08 6.27
CA THR A 47 11.43 27.36 6.45
C THR A 47 12.28 26.10 6.23
N LEU A 48 13.59 26.28 6.02
CA LEU A 48 14.52 25.15 5.85
C LEU A 48 14.51 24.19 7.07
N THR A 49 14.42 24.74 8.28
CA THR A 49 14.39 23.97 9.53
C THR A 49 13.12 23.12 9.64
N GLU A 50 11.97 23.68 9.27
CA GLU A 50 10.70 22.95 9.27
C GLU A 50 10.68 21.86 8.19
N LYS A 51 11.17 22.16 6.98
CA LYS A 51 11.34 21.16 5.92
C LYS A 51 12.18 19.98 6.39
N LYS A 52 13.34 20.24 7.00
CA LYS A 52 14.20 19.19 7.55
C LYS A 52 13.49 18.35 8.62
N THR A 53 12.72 19.00 9.48
CA THR A 53 11.96 18.34 10.55
C THR A 53 10.85 17.44 9.98
N ILE A 54 10.08 17.94 9.02
CA ILE A 54 9.01 17.19 8.37
C ILE A 54 9.58 16.02 7.55
N SER A 55 10.64 16.24 6.77
CA SER A 55 11.32 15.17 6.03
C SER A 55 11.84 14.08 6.95
N LYS A 56 12.37 14.44 8.13
CA LYS A 56 12.77 13.45 9.14
C LYS A 56 11.57 12.64 9.63
N ARG A 57 10.45 13.29 9.98
CA ARG A 57 9.23 12.59 10.43
C ARG A 57 8.68 11.63 9.38
N ILE A 58 8.67 12.04 8.11
CA ILE A 58 8.25 11.19 6.99
C ILE A 58 9.18 9.98 6.87
N LYS A 59 10.50 10.20 6.90
CA LYS A 59 11.48 9.12 6.87
C LYS A 59 11.28 8.15 8.03
N ASP A 60 11.16 8.66 9.25
CA ASP A 60 10.99 7.85 10.47
C ASP A 60 9.72 6.98 10.38
N ALA A 61 8.61 7.54 9.84
CA ALA A 61 7.37 6.80 9.62
C ALA A 61 7.53 5.70 8.55
N ILE A 62 8.18 6.00 7.42
CA ILE A 62 8.44 4.99 6.39
C ILE A 62 9.35 3.87 6.93
N ASP A 63 10.39 4.22 7.68
CA ASP A 63 11.31 3.27 8.31
C ASP A 63 10.59 2.40 9.36
N GLU A 64 9.56 2.94 10.02
CA GLU A 64 8.69 2.14 10.89
C GLU A 64 7.79 1.18 10.11
N LEU A 65 7.14 1.64 9.03
CA LEU A 65 6.32 0.75 8.19
C LEU A 65 7.14 -0.39 7.59
N ARG A 66 8.39 -0.12 7.18
CA ARG A 66 9.30 -1.14 6.63
C ARG A 66 9.81 -2.13 7.67
N ARG A 67 9.71 -1.82 8.96
CA ARG A 67 10.06 -2.73 10.06
C ARG A 67 8.99 -3.80 10.30
N ILE A 68 7.78 -3.63 9.76
CA ILE A 68 6.74 -4.65 9.85
C ILE A 68 7.23 -5.90 9.07
N PRO A 69 7.30 -7.08 9.70
CA PRO A 69 7.79 -8.28 9.05
C PRO A 69 6.97 -8.62 7.80
N ALA A 70 7.66 -8.98 6.71
CA ALA A 70 7.02 -9.49 5.52
C ALA A 70 6.32 -10.83 5.84
N GLN A 71 5.10 -11.02 5.33
CA GLN A 71 4.32 -12.24 5.58
C GLN A 71 4.72 -13.44 4.70
N GLY A 72 5.79 -13.31 3.92
CA GLY A 72 6.28 -14.34 3.00
C GLY A 72 5.46 -14.48 1.71
N TYR A 73 4.55 -13.55 1.45
CA TYR A 73 3.76 -13.50 0.22
C TYR A 73 3.37 -12.05 -0.12
N LEU A 74 3.13 -11.81 -1.41
CA LEU A 74 2.53 -10.60 -1.95
C LEU A 74 1.04 -10.88 -2.20
N GLY A 75 0.15 -10.15 -1.54
CA GLY A 75 -1.28 -10.33 -1.72
C GLY A 75 -2.10 -9.71 -0.61
N SER A 76 -3.41 -9.96 -0.63
CA SER A 76 -4.32 -9.51 0.42
C SER A 76 -4.01 -10.18 1.78
N LEU A 77 -4.34 -9.52 2.89
CA LEU A 77 -4.14 -10.10 4.23
C LEU A 77 -4.93 -11.40 4.45
N THR A 78 -6.03 -11.58 3.73
CA THR A 78 -6.85 -12.80 3.77
C THR A 78 -6.38 -13.86 2.78
N ARG A 79 -5.33 -13.58 1.98
CA ARG A 79 -4.84 -14.39 0.85
C ARG A 79 -5.89 -14.64 -0.24
N ALA A 80 -7.00 -13.91 -0.21
CA ALA A 80 -8.03 -13.95 -1.23
C ALA A 80 -7.58 -13.20 -2.49
N PRO A 81 -8.10 -13.61 -3.67
CA PRO A 81 -7.99 -12.87 -4.92
C PRO A 81 -8.17 -11.36 -4.77
N TYR A 82 -7.30 -10.58 -5.42
CA TYR A 82 -7.49 -9.14 -5.51
C TYR A 82 -8.61 -8.83 -6.51
N ALA A 83 -9.74 -8.32 -5.99
CA ALA A 83 -10.92 -8.05 -6.81
C ALA A 83 -10.83 -6.77 -7.66
N ASP A 84 -9.77 -5.96 -7.50
CA ASP A 84 -9.64 -4.66 -8.17
C ASP A 84 -8.16 -4.37 -8.51
N GLY A 85 -7.91 -3.76 -9.67
CA GLY A 85 -6.58 -3.31 -10.11
C GLY A 85 -5.78 -4.33 -10.94
N VAL A 86 -4.45 -4.13 -11.01
CA VAL A 86 -3.57 -4.82 -11.98
C VAL A 86 -3.45 -6.33 -11.77
N LEU A 87 -3.80 -6.82 -10.58
CA LEU A 87 -3.76 -8.24 -10.21
C LEU A 87 -5.15 -8.91 -10.32
N SER A 88 -6.19 -8.19 -10.74
CA SER A 88 -7.52 -8.77 -10.92
C SER A 88 -7.63 -9.52 -12.24
N THR A 89 -8.38 -10.62 -12.26
CA THR A 89 -8.75 -11.33 -13.50
C THR A 89 -10.26 -11.50 -13.57
N PRO A 90 -10.88 -11.49 -14.76
CA PRO A 90 -12.33 -11.62 -14.89
C PRO A 90 -12.91 -12.92 -14.32
N ASP A 91 -12.08 -13.95 -14.18
CA ASP A 91 -12.41 -15.31 -13.72
C ASP A 91 -11.94 -15.61 -12.29
N ASP A 92 -11.44 -14.60 -11.54
CA ASP A 92 -10.87 -14.76 -10.20
C ASP A 92 -9.80 -15.86 -10.13
N ASN A 93 -8.99 -16.01 -11.19
CA ASN A 93 -7.98 -17.06 -11.29
C ASN A 93 -6.96 -16.92 -10.14
N PRO A 94 -6.91 -17.88 -9.20
CA PRO A 94 -6.12 -17.76 -7.99
C PRO A 94 -4.61 -17.84 -8.25
N LEU A 95 -4.18 -18.31 -9.42
CA LEU A 95 -2.77 -18.31 -9.81
C LEU A 95 -2.24 -16.91 -10.15
N ILE A 96 -3.14 -16.01 -10.57
CA ILE A 96 -2.79 -14.64 -10.99
C ILE A 96 -3.19 -13.64 -9.91
N SER A 97 -4.40 -13.78 -9.37
CA SER A 97 -4.99 -12.83 -8.41
C SER A 97 -4.79 -13.21 -6.95
N GLY A 98 -4.38 -14.45 -6.66
CA GLY A 98 -4.17 -14.97 -5.32
C GLY A 98 -2.86 -14.49 -4.67
N ALA A 99 -2.64 -14.92 -3.43
CA ALA A 99 -1.40 -14.64 -2.72
C ALA A 99 -0.18 -15.28 -3.42
N LEU A 100 0.73 -14.45 -3.90
CA LEU A 100 1.96 -14.87 -4.56
C LEU A 100 3.07 -15.09 -3.54
N PRO A 101 3.63 -16.29 -3.40
CA PRO A 101 4.74 -16.52 -2.48
C PRO A 101 5.95 -15.67 -2.87
N THR A 102 6.60 -15.02 -1.91
CA THR A 102 7.81 -14.22 -2.20
C THR A 102 9.00 -15.07 -2.64
N SER A 103 8.96 -16.38 -2.38
CA SER A 103 9.94 -17.35 -2.89
C SER A 103 9.81 -17.63 -4.40
N THR A 104 8.66 -17.28 -4.99
CA THR A 104 8.31 -17.59 -6.38
C THR A 104 8.41 -16.36 -7.29
N ILE A 105 8.60 -15.17 -6.72
CA ILE A 105 8.85 -13.96 -7.51
C ILE A 105 10.35 -13.99 -7.88
N PRO A 106 10.73 -14.29 -9.14
CA PRO A 106 12.10 -14.00 -9.56
C PRO A 106 12.30 -12.50 -9.35
N PHE A 107 13.43 -12.11 -8.78
CA PHE A 107 13.84 -10.72 -8.71
C PHE A 107 13.62 -10.10 -10.11
N PHE A 108 12.58 -9.29 -10.28
CA PHE A 108 12.41 -8.51 -11.50
C PHE A 108 13.47 -7.42 -11.42
N SER A 109 14.71 -7.75 -11.79
CA SER A 109 15.61 -6.71 -12.27
C SER A 109 14.98 -6.20 -13.56
N TYR A 110 14.50 -4.96 -13.52
CA TYR A 110 14.16 -4.24 -14.73
C TYR A 110 15.50 -3.99 -15.46
N ASP A 111 15.96 -4.97 -16.23
CA ASP A 111 17.11 -4.77 -17.10
C ASP A 111 16.59 -3.99 -18.31
N SER A 112 16.87 -2.69 -18.32
CA SER A 112 16.62 -1.83 -19.46
C SER A 112 17.62 -2.18 -20.57
N GLY A 113 17.45 -3.33 -21.22
CA GLY A 113 18.37 -3.73 -22.26
C GLY A 113 18.25 -5.19 -22.67
N SER A 114 17.63 -5.41 -23.82
CA SER A 114 17.81 -6.56 -24.72
C SER A 114 17.18 -7.90 -24.34
N GLN A 115 16.29 -8.32 -25.25
CA GLN A 115 15.91 -9.71 -25.51
C GLN A 115 17.13 -10.64 -25.43
N ILE A 116 17.01 -11.82 -24.79
CA ILE A 116 17.24 -13.11 -25.46
C ILE A 116 16.40 -14.22 -24.77
N VAL A 117 15.71 -14.99 -25.60
CA VAL A 117 15.11 -16.31 -25.34
C VAL A 117 16.21 -17.31 -24.98
N GLN A 118 15.99 -18.23 -24.03
CA GLN A 118 16.33 -19.66 -24.25
C GLN A 118 15.79 -20.63 -23.18
N MET A 119 15.10 -21.65 -23.71
CA MET A 119 14.76 -23.02 -23.25
C MET A 119 14.01 -23.22 -21.93
#